data_AF-A0A072VZ72-F1
#
_entry.id   AF-A0A072VZ72-F1
#
_cell.length_a   1.000
_cell.length_b   1.000
_cell.length_c   1.000
_cell.angle_alpha   90.00
_cell.angle_beta   90.00
_cell.angle_gamma   90.00
#
_symmetry.space_group_name_H-M   'P 1'
#
loop_
_entity.id
_entity.type
_entity.pdbx_description
1 polymer ?
#
loop_
_entity_poly.entity_id
_entity_poly.type
_entity_poly.pdbx_seq_one_letter_code
_entity_poly.pdbx_strand_id
1 'polypeptide(L)'
;MFSFLKDSNEVPQDNPSVNAHAEKVFGMVRDAAVQLQAKGEVVLGDSTLGIVHTQKGVVGPHFTVVKEALLKTIKEVVGDKWSEELSVAWETAYDELAVAIIKEMS
;
A
#
# COMPACT_ATOMS: atom_id res chain seq x y z
N MET A 1 8.65 7.29 5.62
CA MET A 1 9.39 6.53 6.63
C MET A 1 8.95 6.82 8.05
N PHE A 2 8.85 5.77 8.87
CA PHE A 2 8.70 5.89 10.33
C PHE A 2 10.03 6.32 10.96
N SER A 3 10.01 7.37 11.79
CA SER A 3 11.24 7.95 12.36
C SER A 3 11.93 7.02 13.36
N PHE A 4 11.19 6.17 14.06
CA PHE A 4 11.76 5.21 15.02
C PHE A 4 12.59 4.08 14.36
N LEU A 5 12.56 3.96 13.03
CA LEU A 5 13.40 3.02 12.28
C LEU A 5 14.71 3.63 11.79
N LYS A 6 14.91 4.95 11.95
CA LYS A 6 15.98 5.70 11.26
C LYS A 6 17.40 5.18 11.55
N ASP A 7 17.61 4.54 12.70
CA ASP A 7 18.90 4.01 13.13
C ASP A 7 18.77 2.61 13.80
N SER A 8 17.71 1.87 13.48
CA SER A 8 17.43 0.56 14.06
C SER A 8 17.32 -0.51 12.98
N ASN A 9 17.96 -1.66 13.23
CA ASN A 9 17.78 -2.88 12.44
C ASN A 9 16.71 -3.81 13.03
N GLU A 10 16.06 -3.39 14.11
CA GLU A 10 15.01 -4.18 14.76
C GLU A 10 13.68 -3.99 14.02
N VAL A 11 12.97 -5.09 13.80
CA VAL A 11 11.59 -5.06 13.30
C VAL A 11 10.67 -4.81 14.49
N PRO A 12 9.98 -3.65 14.56
CA PRO A 12 9.12 -3.35 15.68
C PRO A 12 7.94 -4.32 15.70
N GLN A 13 7.86 -5.12 16.76
CA GLN A 13 6.71 -5.99 17.00
C GLN A 13 5.58 -5.16 17.62
N ASP A 14 4.34 -5.41 17.17
CA ASP A 14 3.11 -4.80 17.70
C ASP A 14 3.12 -3.27 17.81
N ASN A 15 3.84 -2.58 16.92
CA ASN A 15 3.92 -1.13 16.95
C ASN A 15 2.60 -0.50 16.47
N PRO A 16 1.92 0.32 17.29
CA PRO A 16 0.62 0.87 16.93
C PRO A 16 0.63 1.74 15.66
N SER A 17 1.74 2.44 15.40
CA SER A 17 1.86 3.29 14.20
C SER A 17 2.04 2.46 12.93
N VAL A 18 2.77 1.34 13.02
CA VAL A 18 2.90 0.39 11.90
C VAL A 18 1.55 -0.27 11.63
N ASN A 19 0.87 -0.76 12.67
CA ASN A 19 -0.42 -1.42 12.54
C ASN A 19 -1.49 -0.49 11.92
N ALA A 20 -1.60 0.74 12.43
CA ALA A 20 -2.54 1.72 11.89
C ALA A 20 -2.24 2.08 10.42
N HIS A 21 -0.97 2.12 10.02
CA HIS A 21 -0.61 2.34 8.62
C HIS A 21 -0.92 1.11 7.75
N ALA A 22 -0.66 -0.10 8.24
CA ALA A 22 -0.99 -1.33 7.53
C ALA A 22 -2.49 -1.42 7.26
N GLU A 23 -3.34 -1.16 8.26
CA GLU A 23 -4.80 -1.12 8.09
C GLU A 23 -5.23 -0.13 6.99
N LYS A 24 -4.62 1.07 6.97
CA LYS A 24 -4.89 2.06 5.91
C LYS A 24 -4.48 1.55 4.53
N VAL A 25 -3.30 0.95 4.40
CA VAL A 25 -2.82 0.40 3.12
C VAL A 25 -3.78 -0.67 2.61
N PHE A 26 -4.10 -1.69 3.42
CA PHE A 26 -5.02 -2.75 3.01
C PHE A 26 -6.42 -2.21 2.69
N GLY A 27 -6.94 -1.29 3.50
CA GLY A 27 -8.23 -0.65 3.29
C GLY A 27 -8.28 0.13 1.97
N MET A 28 -7.27 0.96 1.71
CA MET A 28 -7.21 1.77 0.50
C MET A 28 -7.00 0.94 -0.77
N VAL A 29 -6.23 -0.15 -0.72
CA VAL A 29 -6.07 -1.05 -1.88
C VAL A 29 -7.39 -1.75 -2.20
N ARG A 30 -8.13 -2.22 -1.19
CA ARG A 30 -9.49 -2.76 -1.38
C ARG A 30 -10.39 -1.69 -2.02
N ASP A 31 -10.36 -0.46 -1.51
CA ASP A 31 -11.22 0.61 -2.02
C ASP A 31 -10.83 1.01 -3.46
N ALA A 32 -9.54 0.96 -3.80
CA ALA A 32 -9.06 1.12 -5.18
C ALA A 32 -9.60 0.02 -6.10
N ALA A 33 -9.62 -1.24 -5.67
CA ALA A 33 -10.22 -2.34 -6.43
C ALA A 33 -11.73 -2.09 -6.69
N VAL A 34 -12.46 -1.60 -5.68
CA VAL A 34 -13.88 -1.23 -5.80
C VAL A 34 -14.06 -0.08 -6.80
N GLN A 35 -13.20 0.95 -6.74
CA GLN A 35 -13.23 2.06 -7.69
C GLN A 35 -12.95 1.61 -9.12
N LEU A 36 -11.93 0.78 -9.33
CA LEU A 36 -11.60 0.21 -10.64
C LEU A 36 -12.77 -0.59 -11.21
N GLN A 37 -13.40 -1.44 -10.39
CA GLN A 37 -14.57 -2.21 -10.81
C GLN A 37 -15.73 -1.28 -11.22
N ALA A 38 -15.99 -0.23 -10.46
CA ALA A 38 -17.16 0.64 -10.65
C ALA A 38 -16.96 1.72 -11.73
N LYS A 39 -15.73 2.23 -11.89
CA LYS A 39 -15.43 3.44 -12.65
C LYS A 39 -14.28 3.28 -13.65
N GLY A 40 -13.45 2.25 -13.52
CA GLY A 40 -12.27 2.04 -14.37
C GLY A 40 -11.07 2.93 -14.03
N GLU A 41 -11.12 3.70 -12.94
CA GLU A 41 -10.02 4.56 -12.49
C GLU A 41 -9.97 4.64 -10.96
N VAL A 42 -8.80 4.98 -10.41
CA VAL A 42 -8.60 5.27 -8.99
C VAL A 42 -8.42 6.77 -8.79
N VAL A 43 -9.29 7.37 -8.00
CA VAL A 43 -9.20 8.78 -7.62
C VAL A 43 -8.96 8.89 -6.11
N LEU A 44 -8.00 9.71 -5.71
CA LEU A 44 -7.73 9.98 -4.30
C LEU A 44 -8.79 10.92 -3.74
N GLY A 45 -9.37 10.54 -2.60
CA GLY A 45 -10.27 11.41 -1.85
C GLY A 45 -9.54 12.42 -0.96
N ASP A 46 -8.24 12.22 -0.74
CA ASP A 46 -7.39 13.04 0.12
C ASP A 46 -6.06 13.34 -0.57
N SER A 47 -5.94 14.55 -1.12
CA SER A 47 -4.74 14.98 -1.82
C SER A 47 -3.55 15.25 -0.90
N THR A 48 -3.72 15.17 0.42
CA THR A 48 -2.62 15.31 1.38
C THR A 48 -1.75 14.06 1.45
N LEU A 49 -2.20 12.94 0.89
CA LEU A 49 -1.45 11.68 0.90
C LEU A 49 -0.11 11.81 0.18
N GLY A 50 -0.07 12.41 -1.01
CA GLY A 50 1.19 12.66 -1.73
C GLY A 50 2.15 13.50 -0.89
N ILE A 51 1.67 14.60 -0.30
CA ILE A 51 2.44 15.49 0.56
C ILE A 51 3.05 14.74 1.76
N VAL A 52 2.25 13.91 2.45
CA VAL A 52 2.73 13.14 3.60
C VAL A 52 3.81 12.13 3.18
N HIS A 53 3.64 11.45 2.04
CA HIS A 53 4.66 10.51 1.55
C HIS A 53 5.97 11.24 1.19
N THR A 54 5.89 12.41 0.55
CA THR A 54 7.05 13.26 0.25
C THR A 54 7.74 13.74 1.52
N GLN A 55 7.01 14.30 2.50
CA GLN A 55 7.56 14.75 3.78
C GLN A 55 8.27 13.64 4.55
N LYS A 56 7.80 12.40 4.36
CA LYS A 56 8.36 11.22 5.02
C LYS A 56 9.48 10.57 4.20
N GLY A 57 9.94 11.18 3.11
CA GLY A 57 11.06 10.71 2.29
C GLY A 57 10.77 9.43 1.51
N VAL A 58 9.50 9.15 1.20
CA VAL A 58 9.13 8.00 0.37
C VAL A 58 9.53 8.29 -1.09
N VAL A 59 9.95 7.25 -1.80
CA VAL A 59 10.38 7.30 -3.21
C VAL A 59 9.83 6.07 -3.93
N GLY A 60 9.78 6.09 -5.26
CA GLY A 60 9.20 5.02 -6.10
C GLY A 60 9.54 3.59 -5.65
N PRO A 61 10.83 3.23 -5.44
CA PRO A 61 11.21 1.88 -4.99
C PRO A 61 10.54 1.40 -3.70
N HIS A 62 10.15 2.31 -2.80
CA HIS A 62 9.45 1.92 -1.57
C HIS A 62 8.04 1.37 -1.85
N PHE A 63 7.35 1.86 -2.89
CA PHE A 63 6.05 1.32 -3.30
C PHE A 63 6.18 -0.12 -3.80
N THR A 64 7.22 -0.41 -4.59
CA THR A 64 7.50 -1.78 -5.06
C THR A 64 7.70 -2.75 -3.89
N VAL A 65 8.50 -2.36 -2.89
CA VAL A 65 8.74 -3.21 -1.71
C VAL A 65 7.45 -3.44 -0.91
N VAL A 66 6.62 -2.42 -0.74
CA VAL A 66 5.32 -2.56 -0.06
C VAL A 66 4.37 -3.46 -0.85
N LYS A 67 4.34 -3.37 -2.19
CA LYS A 67 3.56 -4.26 -3.05
C LYS A 67 3.94 -5.73 -2.84
N GLU A 68 5.23 -6.02 -2.90
CA GLU A 68 5.74 -7.38 -2.71
C GLU A 68 5.37 -7.93 -1.32
N ALA A 69 5.51 -7.12 -0.28
CA ALA A 69 5.14 -7.50 1.08
C ALA A 69 3.63 -7.72 1.24
N LEU A 70 2.81 -6.85 0.63
CA LEU A 70 1.36 -6.97 0.61
C LEU A 70 0.93 -8.30 -0.01
N LEU A 71 1.40 -8.61 -1.22
CA LEU A 71 1.04 -9.85 -1.93
C LEU A 71 1.50 -11.10 -1.19
N LYS A 72 2.72 -11.10 -0.63
CA LYS A 72 3.21 -12.20 0.22
C LYS A 72 2.31 -12.40 1.44
N THR A 73 1.94 -11.32 2.12
CA THR A 73 1.06 -11.37 3.30
C THR A 73 -0.31 -11.94 2.94
N ILE A 74 -0.92 -11.49 1.83
CA ILE A 74 -2.22 -12.00 1.39
C ILE A 74 -2.11 -13.48 1.08
N LYS A 75 -1.09 -13.91 0.33
CA LYS A 75 -0.85 -15.31 0.00
C LYS A 75 -0.77 -16.20 1.23
N GLU A 76 -0.04 -15.77 2.25
CA GLU A 76 0.07 -16.49 3.53
C GLU A 76 -1.28 -16.60 4.25
N VAL A 77 -2.05 -15.51 4.31
CA VAL A 77 -3.32 -15.47 5.05
C VAL A 77 -4.45 -16.24 4.35
N VAL A 78 -4.53 -16.20 3.02
CA VAL A 78 -5.60 -16.88 2.27
C VAL A 78 -5.31 -18.37 2.03
N GLY A 79 -4.06 -18.79 2.15
CA GLY A 79 -3.62 -20.18 2.01
C GLY A 79 -4.09 -20.81 0.70
N ASP A 80 -4.83 -21.91 0.80
CA ASP A 80 -5.32 -22.68 -0.35
C ASP A 80 -6.28 -21.91 -1.27
N LYS A 81 -6.79 -20.76 -0.84
CA LYS A 81 -7.61 -19.87 -1.68
C LYS A 81 -6.78 -18.97 -2.59
N TRP A 82 -5.45 -19.01 -2.49
CA TRP A 82 -4.58 -18.24 -3.36
C TRP A 82 -4.72 -18.70 -4.81
N SER A 83 -4.83 -17.74 -5.72
CA SER A 83 -4.84 -17.97 -7.17
C SER A 83 -4.09 -16.85 -7.88
N GLU A 84 -3.68 -17.11 -9.12
CA GLU A 84 -3.09 -16.08 -9.98
C GLU A 84 -4.04 -14.89 -10.17
N GLU A 85 -5.34 -15.18 -10.35
CA GLU A 85 -6.39 -14.17 -10.48
C GLU A 85 -6.49 -13.27 -9.24
N LEU A 86 -6.40 -13.85 -8.04
CA LEU A 86 -6.38 -13.09 -6.80
C LEU A 86 -5.11 -12.23 -6.69
N SER A 87 -3.95 -12.76 -7.08
CA SER A 87 -2.69 -12.01 -7.11
C SER A 87 -2.80 -10.78 -8.00
N VAL A 88 -3.24 -10.99 -9.25
CA VAL A 88 -3.36 -9.93 -10.26
C VAL A 88 -4.37 -8.87 -9.83
N ALA A 89 -5.49 -9.27 -9.20
CA ALA A 89 -6.48 -8.32 -8.70
C ALA A 89 -5.91 -7.38 -7.63
N TRP A 90 -5.18 -7.93 -6.64
CA TRP A 90 -4.54 -7.13 -5.60
C TRP A 90 -3.37 -6.29 -6.13
N GLU A 91 -2.57 -6.85 -7.03
CA GLU A 91 -1.48 -6.14 -7.68
C GLU A 91 -1.98 -4.94 -8.48
N THR A 92 -2.99 -5.14 -9.33
CA THR A 92 -3.57 -4.08 -10.17
C THR A 92 -4.15 -2.96 -9.32
N ALA A 93 -4.92 -3.30 -8.28
CA ALA A 93 -5.48 -2.31 -7.37
C ALA A 93 -4.42 -1.51 -6.62
N TYR A 94 -3.32 -2.17 -6.20
CA TYR A 94 -2.20 -1.51 -5.56
C TYR A 94 -1.47 -0.58 -6.53
N ASP A 95 -1.17 -1.04 -7.74
CA ASP A 95 -0.39 -0.27 -8.72
C ASP A 95 -1.13 1.01 -9.13
N GLU A 96 -2.44 0.94 -9.39
CA GLU A 96 -3.25 2.12 -9.73
C GLU A 96 -3.36 3.10 -8.56
N LEU A 97 -3.49 2.59 -7.33
CA LEU A 97 -3.44 3.44 -6.13
C LEU A 97 -2.07 4.12 -5.97
N ALA A 98 -0.97 3.38 -6.17
CA ALA A 98 0.38 3.90 -6.08
C ALA A 98 0.63 4.98 -7.14
N VAL A 99 0.18 4.76 -8.37
CA VAL A 99 0.25 5.76 -9.46
C VAL A 99 -0.48 7.04 -9.04
N ALA A 100 -1.68 6.93 -8.48
CA ALA A 100 -2.44 8.09 -8.03
C ALA A 100 -1.72 8.88 -6.92
N ILE A 101 -1.13 8.19 -5.93
CA ILE A 101 -0.37 8.82 -4.84
C ILE A 101 0.91 9.47 -5.37
N ILE A 102 1.69 8.76 -6.19
CA ILE A 102 2.95 9.25 -6.76
C ILE A 102 2.73 10.51 -7.59
N LYS A 103 1.62 10.60 -8.33
CA LYS A 103 1.24 11.80 -9.09
C LYS A 103 1.09 13.03 -8.20
N GLU A 104 0.70 12.86 -6.94
CA GLU A 104 0.55 13.93 -5.95
C GLU A 104 1.79 14.17 -5.09
N MET A 105 2.86 13.37 -5.23
CA MET A 105 4.12 13.50 -4.47
C MET A 105 5.03 14.63 -4.98
N SER A 106 4.46 15.70 -5.54
CA SER A 106 5.17 16.83 -6.15
C SER A 106 5.97 17.66 -5.15
#